data_AF-A0A840VQ39-F1
#
_entry.id   AF-A0A840VQ39-F1
#
_cell.length_a   1.000
_cell.length_b   1.000
_cell.length_c   1.000
_cell.angle_alpha   90.00
_cell.angle_beta   90.00
_cell.angle_gamma   90.00
#
_symmetry.space_group_name_H-M   'P 1'
#
loop_
_entity.id
_entity.type
_entity.pdbx_description
1 polymer ?
#
loop_
_entity_poly.entity_id
_entity_poly.type
_entity_poly.pdbx_seq_one_letter_code
_entity_poly.pdbx_strand_id
1 'polypeptide(L)'
;MSAAELDQAVQLLVRQVGHWQSPRWAAVATTGNVSRADLVHRLVQEIANLAADAEGEPRRVVPRLDNDLALPDQLRVVAADLVAADAGGEALTRAAAEVTATRSAL
;
A
#
# COMPACT_ATOMS: atom_id res chain seq x y z
N MET A 1 -12.79 11.23 -2.08
CA MET A 1 -11.33 11.38 -2.22
C MET A 1 -10.97 11.41 -3.69
N SER A 2 -9.98 12.22 -4.06
CA SER A 2 -9.40 12.33 -5.40
C SER A 2 -8.10 11.53 -5.52
N ALA A 3 -7.65 11.28 -6.75
CA ALA A 3 -6.37 10.63 -7.02
C ALA A 3 -5.18 11.40 -6.40
N ALA A 4 -5.25 12.73 -6.37
CA ALA A 4 -4.21 13.58 -5.77
C ALA A 4 -4.12 13.40 -4.24
N GLU A 5 -5.25 13.22 -3.56
CA GLU A 5 -5.26 12.96 -2.11
C GLU A 5 -4.70 11.57 -1.79
N LEU A 6 -4.98 10.56 -2.63
CA LEU A 6 -4.37 9.24 -2.51
C LEU A 6 -2.84 9.31 -2.72
N ASP A 7 -2.37 9.98 -3.77
CA ASP A 7 -0.93 10.14 -4.04
C ASP A 7 -0.22 10.81 -2.86
N GLN A 8 -0.81 11.89 -2.32
CA GLN A 8 -0.28 12.55 -1.14
C GLN A 8 -0.18 11.59 0.08
N ALA A 9 -1.21 10.77 0.33
CA ALA A 9 -1.17 9.80 1.42
C ALA A 9 -0.06 8.75 1.22
N VAL A 10 0.11 8.24 -0.01
CA VAL A 10 1.17 7.29 -0.37
C VAL A 10 2.55 7.92 -0.19
N GLN A 11 2.75 9.14 -0.66
CA GLN A 11 4.03 9.86 -0.50
C GLN A 11 4.41 10.04 0.97
N LEU A 12 3.46 10.32 1.85
CA LEU A 12 3.71 10.44 3.29
C LEU A 12 4.16 9.11 3.90
N LEU A 13 3.48 8.00 3.56
CA LEU A 13 3.88 6.67 4.03
C LEU A 13 5.28 6.32 3.50
N VAL A 14 5.53 6.52 2.20
CA VAL A 14 6.82 6.17 1.62
C VAL A 14 7.95 7.01 2.20
N ARG A 15 7.77 8.31 2.47
CA ARG A 15 8.78 9.12 3.17
C ARG A 15 9.09 8.56 4.56
N GLN A 16 8.08 8.05 5.27
CA GLN A 16 8.24 7.45 6.60
C GLN A 16 9.04 6.15 6.58
N VAL A 17 8.90 5.31 5.54
CA VAL A 17 9.51 3.97 5.50
C VAL A 17 10.67 3.83 4.52
N GLY A 18 10.86 4.75 3.58
CA GLY A 18 11.80 4.62 2.46
C GLY A 18 13.27 4.60 2.86
N HIS A 19 13.58 4.98 4.10
CA HIS A 19 14.93 4.93 4.68
C HIS A 19 15.13 3.73 5.61
N TRP A 20 14.12 2.88 5.79
CA TRP A 20 14.18 1.75 6.70
C TRP A 20 15.08 0.64 6.15
N GLN A 21 15.79 0.00 7.08
CA GLN A 21 16.63 -1.16 6.81
C GLN A 21 15.95 -2.43 7.35
N SER A 22 16.43 -3.60 6.95
CA SER A 22 15.81 -4.90 7.26
C SER A 22 15.40 -5.11 8.74
N PRO A 23 16.20 -4.73 9.76
CA PRO A 23 15.78 -4.92 11.15
C PRO A 23 14.53 -4.13 11.53
N ARG A 24 14.31 -2.95 10.91
CA ARG A 24 13.15 -2.12 11.19
C ARG A 24 11.88 -2.65 10.51
N TRP A 25 12.04 -3.26 9.34
CA TRP A 25 10.98 -3.97 8.60
C TRP A 25 10.52 -5.24 9.33
N ALA A 26 11.47 -6.00 9.89
CA ALA A 26 11.17 -7.22 10.65
C ALA A 26 10.51 -6.96 12.00
N ALA A 27 10.60 -5.74 12.54
CA ALA A 27 9.99 -5.40 13.82
C ALA A 27 8.45 -5.46 13.77
N VAL A 28 7.85 -5.80 14.90
CA VAL A 28 6.39 -5.89 15.05
C VAL A 28 5.76 -4.50 14.89
N ALA A 29 4.65 -4.42 14.15
CA ALA A 29 3.88 -3.19 14.01
C ALA A 29 3.21 -2.81 15.34
N THR A 30 2.92 -1.53 15.54
CA THR A 30 2.30 -1.02 16.78
C THR A 30 0.91 -1.63 17.01
N THR A 31 0.23 -2.02 15.93
CA THR A 31 -1.11 -2.60 15.98
C THR A 31 -1.09 -4.01 15.39
N GLY A 32 -1.46 -5.00 16.21
CA GLY A 32 -1.49 -6.41 15.83
C GLY A 32 -0.23 -7.18 16.23
N ASN A 33 -0.06 -8.38 15.68
CA ASN A 33 1.04 -9.29 15.97
C ASN A 33 1.76 -9.73 14.68
N VAL A 34 1.93 -8.79 13.74
CA VAL A 34 2.58 -9.01 12.44
C VAL A 34 3.79 -8.10 12.30
N SER A 35 4.74 -8.48 11.44
CA SER A 35 5.85 -7.58 11.11
C SER A 35 5.33 -6.34 10.38
N ARG A 36 6.06 -5.23 10.48
CA ARG A 36 5.79 -4.03 9.68
C ARG A 36 5.80 -4.32 8.18
N ALA A 37 6.66 -5.24 7.76
CA ALA A 37 6.78 -5.64 6.37
C ALA A 37 5.57 -6.42 5.86
N ASP A 38 4.98 -7.29 6.69
CA ASP A 38 3.74 -7.99 6.37
C ASP A 38 2.56 -7.04 6.31
N LEU A 39 2.53 -6.06 7.23
CA LEU A 39 1.47 -5.05 7.25
C LEU A 39 1.48 -4.21 5.96
N VAL A 40 2.66 -3.74 5.52
CA VAL A 40 2.77 -2.99 4.26
C VAL A 40 2.52 -3.89 3.05
N HIS A 41 2.91 -5.18 3.07
CA HIS A 41 2.56 -6.10 1.98
C HIS A 41 1.05 -6.26 1.81
N ARG A 42 0.33 -6.39 2.93
CA ARG A 42 -1.11 -6.47 2.93
C ARG A 42 -1.73 -5.22 2.32
N LEU A 43 -1.23 -4.04 2.68
CA LEU A 43 -1.66 -2.78 2.05
C LEU A 43 -1.44 -2.80 0.52
N VAL A 44 -0.26 -3.26 0.07
CA VAL A 44 0.04 -3.39 -1.37
C VAL A 44 -0.97 -4.31 -2.05
N GLN A 45 -1.27 -5.47 -1.45
CA GLN A 45 -2.26 -6.41 -1.97
C GLN A 45 -3.67 -5.81 -2.02
N GLU A 46 -4.09 -5.09 -0.97
CA GLU A 46 -5.42 -4.47 -0.93
C GLU A 46 -5.59 -3.39 -2.00
N ILE A 47 -4.57 -2.57 -2.24
CA ILE A 47 -4.63 -1.57 -3.32
C ILE A 47 -4.66 -2.25 -4.70
N ALA A 48 -3.88 -3.31 -4.92
CA ALA A 48 -3.93 -4.09 -6.15
C ALA A 48 -5.30 -4.75 -6.38
N ASN A 49 -5.96 -5.21 -5.31
CA ASN A 49 -7.32 -5.75 -5.39
C ASN A 49 -8.32 -4.68 -5.85
N LEU A 50 -8.21 -3.46 -5.30
CA LEU A 50 -9.07 -2.35 -5.71
C LEU A 50 -8.84 -1.95 -7.18
N ALA A 51 -7.59 -2.01 -7.66
CA ALA A 51 -7.28 -1.76 -9.06
C ALA A 51 -7.92 -2.81 -9.97
N ALA A 52 -7.75 -4.10 -9.64
CA ALA A 52 -8.37 -5.19 -10.39
C ALA A 52 -9.91 -5.09 -10.39
N ASP A 53 -10.53 -4.73 -9.26
CA ASP A 53 -11.98 -4.50 -9.18
C ASP A 53 -12.44 -3.35 -10.10
N ALA A 54 -11.67 -2.26 -10.17
CA ALA A 54 -11.97 -1.12 -11.04
C ALA A 54 -11.83 -1.48 -12.53
N GLU A 55 -10.86 -2.32 -12.89
CA GLU A 55 -10.65 -2.81 -14.25
C GLU A 55 -11.63 -3.94 -14.66
N GLY A 56 -12.37 -4.51 -13.70
CA GLY A 56 -13.18 -5.70 -13.93
C GLY A 56 -12.36 -6.98 -14.16
N GLU A 57 -11.11 -6.98 -13.70
CA GLU A 57 -10.16 -8.08 -13.84
C GLU A 57 -10.15 -9.00 -12.60
N PRO A 58 -9.72 -10.27 -12.74
CA PRO A 58 -9.53 -11.13 -11.59
C PRO A 58 -8.46 -10.59 -10.63
N ARG A 59 -8.73 -10.63 -9.33
CA ARG A 59 -7.72 -10.30 -8.30
C ARG A 59 -6.57 -11.30 -8.36
N ARG A 60 -5.35 -10.79 -8.44
CA ARG A 60 -4.11 -11.59 -8.48
C ARG A 60 -3.28 -11.32 -7.22
N VAL A 61 -2.53 -12.31 -6.79
CA VAL A 61 -1.59 -12.15 -5.67
C VAL A 61 -0.40 -11.33 -6.12
N VAL A 62 -0.10 -10.25 -5.39
CA VAL A 62 1.11 -9.44 -5.60
C VAL A 62 2.31 -10.24 -5.06
N PRO A 63 3.31 -10.55 -5.90
CA PRO A 63 4.49 -11.28 -5.45
C PRO A 63 5.20 -10.57 -4.29
N ARG A 64 5.63 -11.34 -3.30
CA ARG A 64 6.59 -10.88 -2.30
C ARG A 64 8.00 -11.03 -2.87
N LEU A 65 8.74 -9.93 -2.96
CA LEU A 65 10.13 -9.94 -3.44
C LEU A 65 11.08 -10.47 -2.36
N ASP A 66 12.31 -10.81 -2.74
CA ASP A 66 13.33 -11.42 -1.88
C ASP A 66 13.73 -10.55 -0.67
N ASN A 67 13.39 -9.26 -0.69
CA ASN A 67 13.60 -8.36 0.42
C ASN A 67 12.49 -7.31 0.54
N ASP A 68 12.33 -6.79 1.75
CA ASP A 68 11.26 -5.88 2.12
C ASP A 68 11.55 -4.42 1.76
N LEU A 69 12.77 -4.11 1.28
CA LEU A 69 13.17 -2.75 0.92
C LEU A 69 12.44 -2.25 -0.33
N ALA A 70 11.92 -3.17 -1.15
CA ALA A 70 11.16 -2.86 -2.36
C ALA A 70 9.68 -2.54 -2.07
N LEU A 71 9.18 -2.77 -0.85
CA LEU A 71 7.77 -2.51 -0.50
C LEU A 71 7.27 -1.09 -0.80
N PRO A 72 8.05 -0.02 -0.54
CA PRO A 72 7.60 1.33 -0.85
C PRO A 72 7.42 1.56 -2.36
N ASP A 73 8.23 0.90 -3.19
CA ASP A 73 8.11 0.97 -4.65
C ASP A 73 6.95 0.13 -5.15
N GLN A 74 6.74 -1.07 -4.61
CA GLN A 74 5.54 -1.86 -4.89
C GLN A 74 4.26 -1.07 -4.58
N LEU A 75 4.22 -0.36 -3.45
CA LEU A 75 3.10 0.50 -3.07
C LEU A 75 2.85 1.62 -4.08
N ARG A 76 3.90 2.27 -4.59
CA ARG A 76 3.77 3.31 -5.62
C ARG A 76 3.20 2.75 -6.92
N VAL A 77 3.67 1.57 -7.34
CA VAL A 77 3.19 0.91 -8.56
C VAL A 77 1.70 0.62 -8.46
N VAL A 78 1.26 -0.10 -7.41
CA VAL A 78 -0.15 -0.47 -7.30
C VAL A 78 -1.07 0.73 -7.08
N ALA A 79 -0.59 1.80 -6.44
CA ALA A 79 -1.35 3.06 -6.32
C ALA A 79 -1.47 3.78 -7.68
N ALA A 80 -0.42 3.78 -8.50
CA ALA A 80 -0.48 4.31 -9.84
C ALA A 80 -1.42 3.47 -10.73
N ASP A 81 -1.39 2.15 -10.60
CA ASP A 81 -2.30 1.24 -11.30
C ASP A 81 -3.76 1.53 -10.93
N LEU A 82 -4.06 1.72 -9.64
CA LEU A 82 -5.40 2.09 -9.18
C LEU A 82 -5.89 3.41 -9.80
N VAL A 83 -5.00 4.40 -9.94
CA VAL A 83 -5.33 5.68 -10.59
C VAL A 83 -5.50 5.51 -12.10
N ALA A 84 -4.67 4.68 -12.73
CA ALA A 84 -4.74 4.38 -14.16
C ALA A 84 -6.02 3.60 -14.53
N ALA A 85 -6.52 2.78 -13.61
CA ALA A 85 -7.79 2.05 -13.71
C ALA A 85 -9.04 2.95 -13.63
N ASP A 86 -8.88 4.28 -13.50
CA ASP A 86 -9.97 5.24 -13.32
C ASP A 86 -10.92 4.86 -12.18
N ALA A 87 -10.34 4.41 -11.07
CA ALA A 87 -11.11 3.92 -9.94
C ALA A 87 -12.04 5.00 -9.38
N GLY A 88 -13.30 4.61 -9.12
CA GLY A 88 -14.31 5.50 -8.58
C GLY A 88 -13.95 6.09 -7.22
N GLY A 89 -14.58 7.20 -6.86
CA GLY A 89 -14.28 7.95 -5.63
C GLY A 89 -14.39 7.13 -4.33
N GLU A 90 -15.22 6.08 -4.30
CA GLU A 90 -15.32 5.14 -3.18
C GLU A 90 -14.03 4.30 -3.02
N ALA A 91 -13.54 3.70 -4.11
CA ALA A 91 -12.30 2.93 -4.10
C ALA A 91 -11.09 3.79 -3.72
N LEU A 92 -11.00 5.02 -4.24
CA LEU A 92 -9.96 5.97 -3.84
C LEU A 92 -10.04 6.35 -2.37
N THR A 93 -11.26 6.51 -1.83
CA THR A 93 -11.47 6.79 -0.41
C THR A 93 -11.03 5.62 0.46
N ARG A 94 -11.37 4.40 0.04
CA ARG A 94 -10.98 3.17 0.72
C ARG A 94 -9.46 3.00 0.73
N ALA A 95 -8.81 3.14 -0.42
CA ALA A 95 -7.36 3.01 -0.56
C ALA A 95 -6.61 3.98 0.36
N ALA A 96 -7.01 5.26 0.36
CA ALA A 96 -6.33 6.26 1.18
C ALA A 96 -6.58 6.09 2.69
N ALA A 97 -7.75 5.59 3.08
CA ALA A 97 -8.02 5.21 4.47
C ALA A 97 -7.08 4.08 4.91
N GLU A 98 -6.89 3.06 4.08
CA GLU A 98 -5.96 1.94 4.35
C GLU A 98 -4.49 2.40 4.43
N VAL A 99 -4.06 3.30 3.53
CA VAL A 99 -2.72 3.91 3.58
C VAL A 99 -2.52 4.68 4.88
N THR A 100 -3.51 5.49 5.28
CA THR A 100 -3.44 6.32 6.50
C THR A 100 -3.44 5.45 7.77
N ALA A 101 -4.28 4.42 7.81
CA ALA A 101 -4.34 3.46 8.91
C ALA A 101 -3.02 2.70 9.05
N THR A 102 -2.51 2.16 7.93
CA THR A 102 -1.20 1.48 7.89
C THR A 102 -0.10 2.40 8.40
N ARG A 103 -0.02 3.63 7.89
CA ARG A 103 0.98 4.62 8.32
C ARG A 103 0.94 4.87 9.83
N SER A 104 -0.26 4.92 10.41
CA SER A 104 -0.46 5.16 11.85
C SER A 104 -0.08 3.96 12.72
N ALA A 105 -0.05 2.76 12.15
CA ALA A 105 0.29 1.52 12.84
C ALA A 105 1.78 1.14 12.76
N LEU A 106 2.58 1.86 11.97
CA LEU A 106 4.01 1.59 11.71
C LEU A 106 4.95 2.30 12.70
#